data_AF-A0A0C2Y413-F1
#
_entry.id   AF-A0A0C2Y413-F1
#
_cell.length_a   1.000
_cell.length_b   1.000
_cell.length_c   1.000
_cell.angle_alpha   90.00
_cell.angle_beta   90.00
_cell.angle_gamma   90.00
#
_symmetry.space_group_name_H-M   'P 1'
#
loop_
_entity.id
_entity.type
_entity.pdbx_description
1 polymer ?
#
loop_
_entity_poly.entity_id
_entity_poly.type
_entity_poly.pdbx_seq_one_letter_code
_entity_poly.pdbx_strand_id
1 'polypeptide(L)'
;MFSDAINPIINGGTFNDYSSNEYTSRVYGSTTTGGFERLQQAVAPGAFHDSGDIFDPAKCHPRTRMAVIKKIMDWIAGRLEEGDEANILWFHGPAGSGKSAIARKIAELCESEKRLLATFFFSRSDPARG
;
A
#
# COMPACT_ATOMS: atom_id res chain seq x y z
N MET A 1 -9.48 -1.72 -0.74
CA MET A 1 -8.60 -2.92 -0.68
C MET A 1 -9.31 -4.21 -0.25
N PHE A 2 -10.42 -4.20 0.51
CA PHE A 2 -11.23 -5.41 0.74
C PHE A 2 -12.74 -5.14 0.91
N SER A 3 -13.26 -4.06 0.35
CA SER A 3 -14.72 -3.90 0.25
C SER A 3 -15.23 -5.03 -0.64
N ASP A 4 -15.97 -5.98 -0.05
CA ASP A 4 -16.57 -7.17 -0.69
C ASP A 4 -15.72 -8.45 -0.75
N ALA A 5 -14.56 -8.51 -0.10
CA ALA A 5 -13.81 -9.77 0.01
C ALA A 5 -14.47 -10.69 1.04
N ILE A 6 -15.17 -11.72 0.56
CA ILE A 6 -15.71 -12.80 1.38
C ILE A 6 -14.68 -13.94 1.41
N ASN A 7 -14.16 -14.28 2.60
CA ASN A 7 -13.15 -15.33 2.84
C ASN A 7 -11.77 -15.07 2.17
N PRO A 8 -11.02 -14.02 2.57
CA PRO A 8 -9.63 -13.87 2.11
C PRO A 8 -8.80 -15.07 2.58
N ILE A 9 -8.38 -15.92 1.64
CA ILE A 9 -7.53 -17.09 1.92
C ILE A 9 -6.08 -16.62 1.96
N ILE A 10 -5.50 -16.56 3.16
CA ILE A 10 -4.08 -16.29 3.36
C ILE A 10 -3.37 -17.63 3.57
N ASN A 11 -2.66 -18.08 2.54
CA ASN A 11 -1.87 -19.31 2.62
C ASN A 11 -0.47 -19.02 3.20
N GLY A 12 0.00 -19.86 4.12
CA GLY A 12 1.39 -19.83 4.60
C GLY A 12 1.69 -18.96 5.83
N GLY A 13 0.68 -18.39 6.49
CA GLY A 13 0.83 -17.67 7.76
C GLY A 13 0.40 -18.49 8.97
N THR A 14 1.11 -18.38 10.09
CA THR A 14 0.66 -18.90 11.39
C THR A 14 0.05 -17.74 12.19
N PHE A 15 -1.28 -17.74 12.33
CA PHE A 15 -1.98 -16.76 13.17
C PHE A 15 -2.23 -17.37 14.55
N ASN A 16 -1.46 -16.95 15.55
CA ASN A 16 -1.66 -17.38 16.93
C ASN A 16 -2.75 -16.52 17.57
N ASP A 17 -3.99 -17.04 17.63
CA ASP A 17 -5.06 -16.45 18.44
C ASP A 17 -4.93 -16.95 19.88
N TYR A 18 -4.53 -16.06 20.79
CA TYR A 18 -4.52 -16.32 22.22
C TYR A 18 -5.87 -15.92 22.82
N SER A 19 -6.95 -16.57 22.39
CA SER A 19 -8.22 -16.52 23.10
C SER A 19 -8.12 -17.46 24.30
N SER A 20 -7.93 -16.89 25.50
CA SER A 20 -7.96 -17.64 26.75
C SER A 20 -9.35 -18.28 26.90
N ASN A 21 -9.42 -19.60 26.79
CA ASN A 21 -10.66 -20.33 26.96
C ASN A 21 -10.75 -20.87 28.39
N GLU A 22 -11.37 -20.13 29.30
CA GLU A 22 -12.00 -20.75 30.47
C GLU A 22 -13.41 -20.19 30.66
N TYR A 23 -14.37 -21.11 30.61
CA TYR A 23 -15.82 -20.96 30.74
C TYR A 23 -16.60 -20.56 29.49
N THR A 24 -17.20 -21.59 28.88
CA THR A 24 -18.40 -21.53 28.04
C THR A 24 -19.58 -20.96 28.83
N SER A 25 -19.59 -19.65 29.08
CA SER A 25 -20.79 -18.94 29.49
C SER A 25 -21.56 -18.52 28.24
N ARG A 26 -22.82 -18.94 28.13
CA ARG A 26 -23.80 -18.40 27.18
C ARG A 26 -24.05 -16.93 27.53
N VAL A 27 -23.14 -16.05 27.12
CA VAL A 27 -23.31 -14.61 27.27
C VAL A 27 -23.64 -14.05 25.90
N TYR A 28 -24.88 -13.58 25.77
CA TYR A 28 -25.29 -12.69 24.70
C TYR A 28 -24.31 -11.51 24.62
N GLY A 29 -23.52 -11.41 23.54
CA GLY A 29 -22.96 -10.13 23.09
C GLY A 29 -21.51 -9.79 23.42
N SER A 30 -20.59 -10.73 23.61
CA SER A 30 -19.15 -10.41 23.59
C SER A 30 -18.49 -10.94 22.31
N THR A 31 -18.57 -10.17 21.23
CA THR A 31 -17.77 -10.37 20.03
C THR A 31 -16.32 -10.00 20.32
N THR A 32 -15.51 -10.96 20.76
CA THR A 32 -14.05 -10.80 20.78
C THR A 32 -13.63 -10.45 19.36
N THR A 33 -13.29 -9.19 19.12
CA THR A 33 -12.93 -8.69 17.78
C THR A 33 -11.67 -9.42 17.34
N GLY A 34 -11.77 -10.21 16.26
CA GLY A 34 -10.66 -11.00 15.76
C GLY A 34 -9.47 -10.13 15.33
N GLY A 35 -8.29 -10.76 15.20
CA GLY A 35 -7.07 -10.05 14.82
C GLY A 35 -7.17 -9.34 13.47
N PHE A 36 -7.93 -9.92 12.52
CA PHE A 36 -8.15 -9.31 11.21
C PHE A 36 -9.07 -8.10 11.29
N GLU A 37 -10.16 -8.15 12.06
CA GLU A 37 -11.04 -7.01 12.29
C GLU A 37 -10.29 -5.84 12.92
N ARG A 38 -9.37 -6.13 13.86
CA ARG A 38 -8.49 -5.12 14.44
C ARG A 38 -7.56 -4.50 13.41
N LEU A 39 -6.94 -5.31 12.55
CA LEU A 39 -6.10 -4.80 11.47
C LEU A 39 -6.91 -3.95 10.49
N GLN A 40 -8.10 -4.40 10.10
CA GLN A 40 -8.99 -3.69 9.20
C GLN A 40 -9.41 -2.33 9.75
N GLN A 41 -9.68 -2.24 11.06
CA GLN A 41 -9.97 -0.97 11.74
C GLN A 41 -8.78 0.00 11.76
N ALA A 42 -7.55 -0.52 11.68
CA ALA A 42 -6.32 0.27 11.67
C ALA A 42 -5.81 0.61 10.26
N VAL A 43 -6.45 0.12 9.19
CA VAL A 43 -6.11 0.50 7.82
C VAL A 43 -6.35 2.00 7.62
N ALA A 44 -5.49 2.65 6.84
CA ALA A 44 -5.68 4.02 6.38
C ALA A 44 -6.07 4.01 4.90
N PRO A 45 -7.38 3.96 4.54
CA PRO A 45 -7.81 3.90 3.14
C PRO A 45 -7.33 5.10 2.32
N GLY A 46 -7.25 6.27 2.96
CA GLY A 46 -6.70 7.51 2.37
C GLY A 46 -5.26 7.40 1.88
N ALA A 47 -4.51 6.39 2.36
CA ALA A 47 -3.13 6.20 1.98
C ALA A 47 -2.93 5.35 0.73
N PHE A 48 -4.00 4.77 0.16
CA PHE A 48 -3.87 4.02 -1.07
C PHE A 48 -3.58 4.92 -2.27
N HIS A 49 -2.82 4.40 -3.22
CA HIS A 49 -2.49 5.11 -4.46
C HIS A 49 -3.72 5.47 -5.31
N ASP A 50 -4.79 4.69 -5.17
CA ASP A 50 -6.10 4.77 -5.82
C ASP A 50 -7.20 5.29 -4.87
N SER A 51 -6.84 5.88 -3.73
CA SER A 51 -7.81 6.43 -2.79
C SER A 51 -8.69 7.51 -3.45
N GLY A 52 -10.01 7.37 -3.27
CA GLY A 52 -11.00 8.36 -3.69
C GLY A 52 -10.93 9.68 -2.92
N ASP A 53 -10.18 9.74 -1.82
CA ASP A 53 -9.98 10.96 -1.02
C ASP A 53 -9.16 12.03 -1.76
N ILE A 54 -8.47 11.64 -2.84
CA ILE A 54 -7.68 12.54 -3.67
C ILE A 54 -8.47 12.88 -4.93
N PHE A 55 -9.22 13.99 -4.89
CA PHE A 55 -9.89 14.53 -6.08
C PHE A 55 -8.82 14.99 -7.10
N ASP A 56 -8.69 14.25 -8.19
CA ASP A 56 -7.68 14.41 -9.26
C ASP A 56 -6.22 14.38 -8.77
N PRO A 57 -5.68 13.18 -8.46
CA PRO A 57 -4.29 13.06 -8.04
C PRO A 57 -3.38 13.58 -9.15
N ALA A 58 -2.45 14.50 -8.81
CA ALA A 58 -1.48 15.04 -9.76
C ALA A 58 -0.87 13.94 -10.64
N LYS A 59 -1.14 13.99 -11.94
CA LYS A 59 -0.68 13.02 -12.94
C LYS A 59 0.53 13.57 -13.67
N CYS A 60 1.41 12.68 -14.11
CA CYS A 60 2.43 13.04 -15.09
C CYS A 60 1.73 13.45 -16.40
N HIS A 61 2.11 14.60 -16.96
CA HIS A 61 1.67 14.93 -18.32
C HIS A 61 2.13 13.84 -19.30
N PRO A 62 1.31 13.50 -20.32
CA PRO A 62 1.67 12.48 -21.29
C PRO A 62 3.05 12.71 -21.88
N ARG A 63 3.85 11.63 -22.01
CA ARG A 63 5.21 11.63 -22.58
C ARG A 63 6.25 12.46 -21.80
N THR A 64 5.93 12.92 -20.59
CA THR A 64 6.92 13.53 -19.69
C THR A 64 7.45 12.49 -18.71
N ARG A 65 8.64 12.72 -18.13
CA ARG A 65 9.24 11.87 -17.08
C ARG A 65 9.46 10.40 -17.46
N MET A 66 9.39 10.05 -18.75
CA MET A 66 9.54 8.68 -19.25
C MET A 66 10.87 8.04 -18.85
N ALA A 67 11.98 8.79 -18.93
CA ALA A 67 13.31 8.27 -18.59
C ALA A 67 13.42 7.85 -17.11
N VAL A 68 12.92 8.68 -16.20
CA VAL A 68 12.94 8.36 -14.76
C VAL A 68 11.97 7.23 -14.43
N ILE A 69 10.77 7.24 -15.02
CA ILE A 69 9.79 6.15 -14.84
C ILE A 69 10.39 4.82 -15.30
N LYS A 70 10.98 4.80 -16.50
CA LYS A 70 11.63 3.60 -17.05
C LYS A 70 12.73 3.10 -16.12
N LYS A 71 13.62 3.99 -15.65
CA LYS A 71 14.71 3.62 -14.75
C LYS A 71 14.20 2.98 -13.45
N ILE A 72 13.14 3.53 -12.86
CA ILE A 72 12.53 2.97 -11.64
C ILE A 72 11.89 1.61 -11.94
N MET A 73 11.16 1.47 -13.05
CA MET A 73 10.55 0.19 -13.43
C MET A 73 11.59 -0.88 -13.76
N ASP A 74 12.73 -0.51 -14.34
CA ASP A 74 13.86 -1.42 -14.57
C ASP A 74 14.48 -1.89 -13.25
N TRP A 75 14.63 -0.98 -12.26
CA TRP A 75 15.04 -1.34 -10.89
C TRP A 75 14.05 -2.31 -10.23
N ILE A 76 12.73 -2.00 -10.27
CA ILE A 76 11.68 -2.89 -9.73
C ILE A 76 11.71 -4.27 -10.41
N ALA A 77 12.06 -4.31 -11.69
CA ALA A 77 12.14 -5.53 -12.47
C ALA A 77 13.42 -6.34 -12.27
N GLY A 78 14.39 -5.84 -11.49
CA GLY A 78 15.70 -6.47 -11.34
C GLY A 78 16.50 -6.48 -12.65
N ARG A 79 16.24 -5.53 -13.57
CA ARG A 79 16.92 -5.41 -14.87
C ARG A 79 18.14 -4.48 -14.82
N LEU A 80 18.76 -4.33 -13.65
CA LEU A 80 19.93 -3.49 -13.48
C LEU A 80 21.23 -4.27 -13.69
N GLU A 81 22.34 -3.55 -13.78
CA GLU A 81 23.67 -4.14 -13.92
C GLU A 81 24.01 -5.02 -12.71
N GLU A 82 24.87 -6.01 -12.93
CA GLU A 82 25.32 -6.93 -11.88
C GLU A 82 25.91 -6.13 -10.69
N GLY A 83 25.35 -6.33 -9.49
CA GLY A 83 25.77 -5.65 -8.26
C GLY A 83 24.82 -4.57 -7.73
N ASP A 84 23.74 -4.23 -8.45
CA ASP A 84 22.77 -3.19 -8.06
C ASP A 84 21.55 -3.76 -7.30
N GLU A 85 21.80 -4.58 -6.27
CA GLU A 85 20.79 -5.32 -5.47
C GLU A 85 20.17 -4.48 -4.32
N ALA A 86 20.03 -3.17 -4.51
CA ALA A 86 19.44 -2.33 -3.47
C ALA A 86 17.95 -2.64 -3.28
N ASN A 87 17.54 -2.99 -2.05
CA ASN A 87 16.13 -3.18 -1.69
C ASN A 87 15.35 -1.86 -1.51
N ILE A 88 16.04 -0.73 -1.46
CA ILE A 88 15.46 0.60 -1.27
C ILE A 88 15.99 1.54 -2.35
N LEU A 89 15.08 2.12 -3.14
CA LEU A 89 15.38 3.18 -4.08
C LEU A 89 14.95 4.54 -3.51
N TRP A 90 15.92 5.45 -3.37
CA TRP A 90 15.65 6.84 -2.99
C TRP A 90 15.74 7.76 -4.21
N PHE A 91 14.62 8.38 -4.60
CA PHE A 91 14.58 9.38 -5.66
C PHE A 91 14.20 10.76 -5.12
N HIS A 92 15.00 11.77 -5.45
CA HIS A 92 14.82 13.15 -4.97
C HIS A 92 14.84 14.17 -6.12
N GLY A 93 14.44 15.41 -5.80
CA GLY A 93 14.40 16.51 -6.76
C GLY A 93 13.71 17.75 -6.17
N PRO A 94 13.74 18.88 -6.89
CA PRO A 94 13.20 20.17 -6.42
C PRO A 94 11.74 20.11 -5.96
N ALA A 95 11.32 21.05 -5.11
CA ALA A 95 9.90 21.23 -4.81
C ALA A 95 9.11 21.50 -6.10
N GLY A 96 7.90 20.95 -6.21
CA GLY A 96 7.08 21.10 -7.43
C GLY A 96 7.53 20.28 -8.64
N SER A 97 8.64 19.52 -8.58
CA SER A 97 9.12 18.74 -9.74
C SER A 97 8.22 17.56 -10.18
N GLY A 98 7.16 17.28 -9.41
CA GLY A 98 6.22 16.19 -9.70
C GLY A 98 6.59 14.82 -9.11
N LYS A 99 7.43 14.77 -8.07
CA LYS A 99 7.86 13.50 -7.44
C LYS A 99 6.69 12.60 -7.02
N SER A 100 5.68 13.16 -6.37
CA SER A 100 4.48 12.41 -5.96
C SER A 100 3.68 11.91 -7.17
N ALA A 101 3.63 12.67 -8.26
CA ALA A 101 3.00 12.24 -9.51
C ALA A 101 3.76 11.07 -10.15
N ILE A 102 5.10 11.09 -10.13
CA ILE A 102 5.94 9.98 -10.58
C ILE A 102 5.69 8.74 -9.70
N ALA A 103 5.70 8.88 -8.37
CA ALA A 103 5.48 7.77 -7.44
C ALA A 103 4.10 7.11 -7.64
N ARG A 104 3.03 7.92 -7.80
CA ARG A 104 1.71 7.39 -8.17
C ARG A 104 1.74 6.69 -9.51
N LYS A 105 2.41 7.25 -10.51
CA LYS A 105 2.49 6.61 -11.83
C LYS A 105 3.20 5.26 -11.77
N ILE A 106 4.24 5.13 -10.94
CA ILE A 106 4.92 3.86 -10.69
C ILE A 106 3.97 2.85 -10.03
N ALA A 107 3.19 3.28 -9.02
CA ALA A 107 2.19 2.43 -8.39
C ALA A 107 1.16 1.89 -9.40
N GLU A 108 0.58 2.75 -10.23
CA GLU A 108 -0.35 2.36 -11.32
C GLU A 108 0.29 1.34 -12.28
N LEU A 109 1.56 1.54 -12.66
CA LEU A 109 2.27 0.60 -13.54
C LEU A 109 2.51 -0.75 -12.85
N CYS A 110 2.97 -0.75 -11.60
CA CYS A 110 3.15 -1.98 -10.83
C CYS A 110 1.83 -2.73 -10.61
N GLU A 111 0.72 -2.02 -10.38
CA GLU A 111 -0.61 -2.63 -10.29
C GLU A 111 -0.99 -3.28 -11.62
N SER A 112 -0.83 -2.55 -12.73
CA SER A 112 -1.15 -3.05 -14.07
C SER A 112 -0.31 -4.28 -14.47
N GLU A 113 0.94 -4.35 -13.99
CA GLU A 113 1.84 -5.49 -14.19
C GLU A 113 1.64 -6.61 -13.16
N LYS A 114 0.69 -6.47 -12.21
CA LYS A 114 0.45 -7.41 -11.08
C LYS A 114 1.69 -7.65 -10.21
N ARG A 115 2.52 -6.61 -10.05
CA ARG A 115 3.74 -6.61 -9.22
C ARG A 115 3.59 -5.80 -7.93
N LEU A 116 2.50 -5.05 -7.80
CA LEU A 116 2.29 -4.17 -6.64
C LEU A 116 1.86 -4.99 -5.43
N LEU A 117 2.73 -5.02 -4.40
CA LEU A 117 2.39 -5.63 -3.11
C LEU A 117 1.60 -4.67 -2.21
N ALA A 118 2.11 -3.45 -2.04
CA ALA A 118 1.50 -2.44 -1.19
C ALA A 118 1.95 -1.03 -1.61
N THR A 119 1.14 -0.03 -1.27
CA THR A 119 1.50 1.40 -1.34
C THR A 119 1.01 2.12 -0.09
N PHE A 120 1.72 3.18 0.27
CA PHE A 120 1.31 4.06 1.36
C PHE A 120 1.70 5.51 1.03
N PHE A 121 0.71 6.32 0.67
CA PHE A 121 0.82 7.75 0.41
C PHE A 121 0.28 8.51 1.62
N PHE A 122 0.94 9.58 2.03
CA PHE A 122 0.43 10.41 3.12
C PHE A 122 0.71 11.88 2.83
N SER A 123 -0.25 12.73 3.20
CA SER A 123 -0.01 14.17 3.21
C SER A 123 0.59 14.58 4.55
N ARG A 124 1.51 15.54 4.52
CA ARG A 124 1.98 16.19 5.76
C ARG A 124 0.88 17.00 6.45
N SER A 125 -0.15 17.40 5.70
CA SER A 125 -1.28 18.18 6.19
C SER A 125 -2.44 17.32 6.67
N ASP A 126 -2.32 15.99 6.65
CA ASP A 126 -3.39 15.11 7.11
C ASP A 126 -3.50 15.17 8.64
N PRO A 127 -4.66 15.60 9.20
CA PRO A 127 -4.85 15.68 10.64
C PRO A 127 -4.88 14.30 11.33
N ALA A 128 -5.12 13.21 10.59
CA ALA A 128 -5.11 11.84 11.12
C ALA A 128 -3.69 11.26 11.30
N ARG A 129 -2.64 12.05 11.01
CA ARG A 129 -1.22 11.65 11.16
C ARG A 129 -0.72 11.68 12.63
N GLY A 130 -1.62 11.76 13.61
CA GLY A 130 -1.31 11.94 15.05
C GLY A 130 -1.73 10.76 15.90
#